data_AF-A0A0T1Q931-F1
#
_entry.id   AF-A0A0T1Q931-F1
#
_cell.length_a   1.000
_cell.length_b   1.000
_cell.length_c   1.000
_cell.angle_alpha   90.00
_cell.angle_beta   90.00
_cell.angle_gamma   90.00
#
_symmetry.space_group_name_H-M   'P 1'
#
loop_
_entity.id
_entity.type
_entity.pdbx_description
1 polymer ?
#
loop_
_entity_poly.entity_id
_entity_poly.type
_entity_poly.pdbx_seq_one_letter_code
_entity_poly.pdbx_strand_id
1 'polypeptide(L)'
;MSEASSRDPSRVWYAAYGSNTHAERLACYLAGGRPPGAARTFPGGRDPRPPERSVALVLPGQVYFATESPVWGGGRAFYDAAADGTAWGVAHLLTVGQFSDIAAQEMYRAPGADLDLTEVRATGRCSLGTGRYETLVCSGVLDGLPVLTFTAPWPMPEGGGEGGEEDGGLRPPSAAYLRHVAAGLHGAGAWRPAEVAAYLAGCPGAAGHWTPEAVAALSVPTAPTGPPGPPSRCRPDPRRS
;
A
#
# COMPACT_ATOMS: atom_id res chain seq x y z
N MET A 1 -2.93 40.16 11.93
CA MET A 1 -1.60 39.60 11.60
C MET A 1 -1.80 38.12 11.28
N SER A 2 -1.50 37.77 10.02
CA SER A 2 -1.33 36.45 9.41
C SER A 2 -2.41 35.38 9.66
N GLU A 3 -3.35 35.28 8.71
CA GLU A 3 -4.00 34.02 8.38
C GLU A 3 -2.93 33.03 7.91
N ALA A 4 -2.74 31.94 8.65
CA ALA A 4 -2.02 30.79 8.14
C ALA A 4 -2.92 30.13 7.09
N SER A 5 -2.84 30.58 5.84
CA SER A 5 -3.31 29.79 4.71
C SER A 5 -2.45 28.53 4.67
N SER A 6 -2.93 27.45 5.27
CA SER A 6 -2.33 26.13 5.04
C SER A 6 -2.66 25.75 3.60
N ARG A 7 -1.81 26.18 2.66
CA ARG A 7 -1.91 25.69 1.28
C ARG A 7 -1.95 24.16 1.33
N ASP A 8 -2.95 23.58 0.71
CA ASP A 8 -2.99 22.14 0.52
C ASP A 8 -1.68 21.70 -0.15
N PRO A 9 -1.11 20.58 0.31
CA PRO A 9 0.12 20.12 -0.27
C PRO A 9 -0.14 19.78 -1.74
N SER A 10 0.70 20.26 -2.65
CA SER A 10 0.60 19.84 -4.06
C SER A 10 1.05 18.39 -4.26
N ARG A 11 1.72 17.82 -3.26
CA ARG A 11 2.35 16.49 -3.29
C ARG A 11 2.14 15.72 -2.00
N VAL A 12 2.10 14.41 -2.14
CA VAL A 12 1.99 13.47 -1.01
C VAL A 12 2.89 12.27 -1.25
N TRP A 13 3.28 11.62 -0.17
CA TRP A 13 3.83 10.28 -0.24
C TRP A 13 2.69 9.27 -0.17
N TYR A 14 2.53 8.46 -1.20
CA TYR A 14 1.64 7.31 -1.17
C TYR A 14 2.40 6.09 -0.62
N ALA A 15 2.02 5.62 0.57
CA ALA A 15 2.56 4.42 1.18
C ALA A 15 1.86 3.17 0.61
N ALA A 16 2.44 2.55 -0.41
CA ALA A 16 1.99 1.27 -0.92
C ALA A 16 2.52 0.13 -0.03
N TYR A 17 1.62 -0.72 0.44
CA TYR A 17 1.95 -1.93 1.24
C TYR A 17 1.51 -3.24 0.55
N GLY A 18 0.70 -3.14 -0.50
CA GLY A 18 0.23 -4.28 -1.31
C GLY A 18 0.90 -4.33 -2.68
N SER A 19 0.17 -4.80 -3.71
CA SER A 19 0.71 -4.96 -5.07
C SER A 19 1.21 -3.67 -5.72
N ASN A 20 0.76 -2.50 -5.27
CA ASN A 20 1.23 -1.21 -5.79
C ASN A 20 2.66 -0.85 -5.34
N THR A 21 3.28 -1.66 -4.46
CA THR A 21 4.73 -1.61 -4.23
C THR A 21 5.54 -1.91 -5.51
N HIS A 22 4.96 -2.67 -6.43
CA HIS A 22 5.57 -3.00 -7.72
C HIS A 22 5.36 -1.85 -8.73
N ALA A 23 6.45 -1.28 -9.23
CA ALA A 23 6.41 -0.09 -10.09
C ALA A 23 5.56 -0.28 -11.37
N GLU A 24 5.67 -1.43 -12.04
CA GLU A 24 4.85 -1.70 -13.24
C GLU A 24 3.35 -1.78 -12.91
N ARG A 25 3.02 -2.24 -11.70
CA ARG A 25 1.63 -2.34 -11.26
C ARG A 25 1.05 -0.95 -11.03
N LEU A 26 1.80 -0.10 -10.31
CA LEU A 26 1.45 1.30 -10.09
C LEU A 26 1.35 2.08 -11.41
N ALA A 27 2.24 1.80 -12.37
CA ALA A 27 2.22 2.43 -13.68
C ALA A 27 0.89 2.20 -14.42
N CYS A 28 0.23 1.05 -14.28
CA CYS A 28 -1.10 0.84 -14.87
C CYS A 28 -2.19 1.72 -14.25
N TYR A 29 -2.10 2.07 -12.96
CA TYR A 29 -3.05 3.01 -12.35
C TYR A 29 -2.84 4.45 -12.84
N LEU A 30 -1.61 4.80 -13.18
CA LEU A 30 -1.24 6.15 -13.64
C LEU A 30 -1.44 6.31 -15.16
N ALA A 31 -0.79 5.48 -15.96
CA ALA A 31 -0.82 5.55 -17.42
C ALA A 31 -1.98 4.78 -18.06
N GLY A 32 -2.71 3.98 -17.29
CA GLY A 32 -3.72 3.06 -17.79
C GLY A 32 -3.12 1.80 -18.40
N GLY A 33 -3.98 0.95 -18.95
CA GLY A 33 -3.59 -0.30 -19.60
C GLY A 33 -3.86 -1.55 -18.75
N ARG A 34 -3.32 -2.68 -19.17
CA ARG A 34 -3.62 -4.00 -18.59
C ARG A 34 -2.31 -4.72 -18.23
N PRO A 35 -2.02 -4.96 -16.94
CA PRO A 35 -0.84 -5.72 -16.54
C PRO A 35 -0.86 -7.13 -17.17
N PRO A 36 0.32 -7.71 -17.51
CA PRO A 36 0.40 -9.10 -17.95
C PRO A 36 -0.31 -10.05 -16.97
N GLY A 37 -1.23 -10.88 -17.47
CA GLY A 37 -1.99 -11.83 -16.66
C GLY A 37 -3.16 -11.25 -15.85
N ALA A 38 -3.37 -9.92 -15.83
CA ALA A 38 -4.51 -9.35 -15.12
C ALA A 38 -5.82 -9.53 -15.91
N ALA A 39 -6.94 -9.74 -15.22
CA ALA A 39 -8.27 -9.78 -15.85
C ALA A 39 -8.81 -8.38 -16.22
N ARG A 40 -8.29 -7.32 -15.59
CA ARG A 40 -8.84 -5.95 -15.65
C ARG A 40 -7.92 -4.98 -16.39
N THR A 41 -8.52 -4.12 -17.21
CA THR A 41 -7.89 -2.92 -17.78
C THR A 41 -8.12 -1.73 -16.85
N PHE A 42 -7.08 -0.95 -16.61
CA PHE A 42 -7.09 0.25 -15.79
C PHE A 42 -7.30 1.47 -16.69
N PRO A 43 -8.19 2.41 -16.32
CA PRO A 43 -8.43 3.62 -17.10
C PRO A 43 -7.23 4.57 -17.10
N GLY A 44 -6.33 4.47 -16.11
CA GLY A 44 -5.28 5.45 -15.89
C GLY A 44 -5.79 6.69 -15.15
N GLY A 45 -4.87 7.54 -14.72
CA GLY A 45 -5.16 8.82 -14.08
C GLY A 45 -5.07 9.99 -15.07
N ARG A 46 -5.42 11.18 -14.58
CA ARG A 46 -5.28 12.44 -15.32
C ARG A 46 -3.81 12.79 -15.59
N ASP A 47 -2.91 12.34 -14.72
CA ASP A 47 -1.46 12.51 -14.86
C ASP A 47 -0.76 11.14 -14.96
N PRO A 48 -0.35 10.72 -16.17
CA PRO A 48 0.20 9.39 -16.41
C PRO A 48 1.70 9.26 -16.09
N ARG A 49 2.34 10.35 -15.63
CA ARG A 49 3.78 10.33 -15.33
C ARG A 49 4.09 9.37 -14.18
N PRO A 50 5.26 8.71 -14.18
CA PRO A 50 5.66 7.86 -13.06
C PRO A 50 5.84 8.67 -11.77
N PRO A 51 5.89 8.01 -10.60
CA PRO A 51 6.25 8.69 -9.35
C PRO A 51 7.61 9.37 -9.47
N GLU A 52 7.74 10.56 -8.86
CA GLU A 52 8.98 11.34 -8.95
C GLU A 52 10.13 10.70 -8.20
N ARG A 53 9.79 10.00 -7.11
CA ARG A 53 10.71 9.23 -6.30
C ARG A 53 9.94 8.08 -5.66
N SER A 54 10.61 6.95 -5.50
CA SER A 54 10.12 5.83 -4.70
C SER A 54 11.18 5.42 -3.69
N VAL A 55 10.80 5.19 -2.44
CA VAL A 55 11.73 4.79 -1.37
C VAL A 55 11.13 3.65 -0.53
N ALA A 56 11.99 2.76 -0.02
CA ALA A 56 11.57 1.79 0.97
C ALA A 56 11.00 2.49 2.22
N LEU A 57 9.92 1.96 2.77
CA LEU A 57 9.19 2.55 3.89
C LEU A 57 8.92 1.50 4.97
N VAL A 58 9.10 1.90 6.23
CA VAL A 58 8.63 1.17 7.40
C VAL A 58 7.66 2.05 8.20
N LEU A 59 6.49 1.49 8.51
CA LEU A 59 5.44 2.10 9.33
C LEU A 59 5.17 1.26 10.59
N PRO A 60 4.72 1.87 11.70
CA PRO A 60 4.02 1.11 12.75
C PRO A 60 2.74 0.49 12.17
N GLY A 61 2.16 -0.50 12.82
CA GLY A 61 0.98 -1.20 12.28
C GLY A 61 1.31 -2.54 11.63
N GLN A 62 0.28 -3.22 11.13
CA GLN A 62 0.38 -4.57 10.58
C GLN A 62 -0.24 -4.65 9.19
N VAL A 63 0.48 -5.25 8.25
CA VAL A 63 -0.08 -5.70 6.96
C VAL A 63 -0.67 -7.09 7.15
N TYR A 64 -1.90 -7.29 6.69
CA TYR A 64 -2.57 -8.59 6.74
C TYR A 64 -3.27 -8.90 5.41
N PHE A 65 -3.46 -10.18 5.11
CA PHE A 65 -4.16 -10.64 3.93
C PHE A 65 -5.55 -11.15 4.29
N ALA A 66 -6.56 -10.56 3.66
CA ALA A 66 -7.97 -10.89 3.91
C ALA A 66 -8.79 -10.68 2.65
N THR A 67 -10.04 -11.16 2.67
CA THR A 67 -11.01 -11.07 1.56
C THR A 67 -10.52 -11.70 0.25
N GLU A 68 -11.39 -11.87 -0.74
CA GLU A 68 -10.95 -12.34 -2.05
C GLU A 68 -10.60 -11.19 -3.00
N SER A 69 -9.44 -11.29 -3.65
CA SER A 69 -9.05 -10.44 -4.78
C SER A 69 -9.60 -11.01 -6.09
N PRO A 70 -10.53 -10.32 -6.77
CA PRO A 70 -11.05 -10.79 -8.05
C PRO A 70 -10.00 -10.72 -9.17
N VAL A 71 -8.89 -9.99 -8.95
CA VAL A 71 -7.82 -9.83 -9.94
C VAL A 71 -6.78 -10.95 -9.83
N TRP A 72 -6.50 -11.43 -8.61
CA TRP A 72 -5.36 -12.31 -8.36
C TRP A 72 -5.75 -13.69 -7.81
N GLY A 73 -7.01 -13.87 -7.39
CA GLY A 73 -7.42 -14.98 -6.54
C GLY A 73 -6.79 -14.87 -5.13
N GLY A 74 -7.49 -15.37 -4.11
CA GLY A 74 -7.00 -15.37 -2.73
C GLY A 74 -6.99 -14.00 -2.04
N GLY A 75 -6.35 -13.94 -0.87
CA GLY A 75 -6.20 -12.77 0.01
C GLY A 75 -5.55 -11.55 -0.66
N ARG A 76 -6.10 -10.36 -0.43
CA ARG A 76 -5.43 -9.08 -0.74
C ARG A 76 -4.91 -8.40 0.52
N ALA A 77 -3.90 -7.55 0.37
CA ALA A 77 -3.28 -6.87 1.51
C ALA A 77 -4.16 -5.71 2.01
N PHE A 78 -4.33 -5.62 3.31
CA PHE A 78 -4.82 -4.46 4.05
C PHE A 78 -3.77 -4.04 5.08
N TYR A 79 -3.98 -2.88 5.70
CA TYR A 79 -3.07 -2.30 6.66
C TYR A 79 -3.85 -1.77 7.85
N ASP A 80 -3.56 -2.32 9.03
CA ASP A 80 -4.07 -1.81 10.29
C ASP A 80 -3.00 -0.94 10.95
N ALA A 81 -3.22 0.37 10.97
CA ALA A 81 -2.31 1.34 11.56
C ALA A 81 -2.32 1.35 13.10
N ALA A 82 -3.35 0.76 13.72
CA ALA A 82 -3.50 0.69 15.17
C ALA A 82 -2.96 -0.62 15.76
N ALA A 83 -2.78 -1.65 14.93
CA ALA A 83 -2.21 -2.93 15.36
C ALA A 83 -0.74 -2.78 15.81
N ASP A 84 -0.35 -3.56 16.80
CA ASP A 84 1.05 -3.72 17.14
C ASP A 84 1.77 -4.47 16.03
N GLY A 85 2.89 -3.91 15.55
CA GLY A 85 3.64 -4.54 14.47
C GLY A 85 4.54 -3.58 13.72
N THR A 86 5.01 -4.07 12.58
CA THR A 86 5.80 -3.27 11.65
C THR A 86 5.37 -3.59 10.22
N ALA A 87 4.84 -2.59 9.52
CA ALA A 87 4.43 -2.70 8.13
C ALA A 87 5.56 -2.23 7.20
N TRP A 88 5.96 -3.10 6.28
CA TRP A 88 6.90 -2.77 5.21
C TRP A 88 6.15 -2.37 3.94
N GLY A 89 6.68 -1.39 3.23
CA GLY A 89 6.09 -0.90 2.00
C GLY A 89 7.07 -0.08 1.16
N VAL A 90 6.52 0.57 0.15
CA VAL A 90 7.22 1.52 -0.71
C VAL A 90 6.43 2.83 -0.70
N ALA A 91 7.11 3.93 -0.37
CA ALA A 91 6.53 5.26 -0.48
C ALA A 91 6.80 5.81 -1.88
N HIS A 92 5.75 6.22 -2.59
CA HIS A 92 5.82 6.86 -3.91
C HIS A 92 5.48 8.35 -3.80
N LEU A 93 6.37 9.24 -4.25
CA LEU A 93 6.13 10.68 -4.25
C LEU A 93 5.26 11.04 -5.45
N LEU A 94 4.04 11.49 -5.18
CA LEU A 94 3.01 11.75 -6.17
C LEU A 94 2.44 13.17 -6.02
N THR A 95 1.80 13.67 -7.06
CA THR A 95 0.87 14.80 -6.92
C THR A 95 -0.40 14.35 -6.18
N VAL A 96 -1.14 15.30 -5.57
CA VAL A 96 -2.44 14.98 -4.97
C VAL A 96 -3.41 14.42 -6.01
N GLY A 97 -3.40 14.94 -7.24
CA GLY A 97 -4.23 14.42 -8.33
C GLY A 97 -3.94 12.97 -8.67
N GLN A 98 -2.66 12.59 -8.77
CA GLN A 98 -2.24 11.20 -8.99
C GLN A 98 -2.71 10.28 -7.85
N PHE A 99 -2.48 10.67 -6.59
CA PHE A 99 -2.94 9.90 -5.43
C PHE A 99 -4.46 9.73 -5.43
N SER A 100 -5.19 10.80 -5.73
CA SER A 100 -6.66 10.81 -5.78
C SER A 100 -7.20 9.90 -6.88
N ASP A 101 -6.57 9.90 -8.06
CA ASP A 101 -6.98 9.05 -9.18
C ASP A 101 -6.67 7.56 -8.96
N ILE A 102 -5.56 7.25 -8.26
CA ILE A 102 -5.27 5.89 -7.80
C ILE A 102 -6.34 5.44 -6.80
N ALA A 103 -6.62 6.27 -5.79
CA ALA A 103 -7.62 5.98 -4.76
C ALA A 103 -9.01 5.75 -5.38
N ALA A 104 -9.44 6.60 -6.31
CA ALA A 104 -10.70 6.43 -7.03
C ALA A 104 -10.79 5.05 -7.72
N GLN A 105 -9.74 4.61 -8.41
CA GLN A 105 -9.70 3.31 -9.08
C GLN A 105 -9.78 2.13 -8.10
N GLU A 106 -9.10 2.22 -6.96
CA GLU A 106 -9.13 1.20 -5.89
C GLU A 106 -10.51 1.12 -5.23
N MET A 107 -11.25 2.24 -5.21
CA MET A 107 -12.64 2.32 -4.76
C MET A 107 -13.65 1.96 -5.86
N TYR A 108 -13.19 1.48 -7.02
CA TYR A 108 -14.03 1.15 -8.18
C TYR A 108 -14.82 2.35 -8.76
N ARG A 109 -14.27 3.56 -8.62
CA ARG A 109 -14.81 4.83 -9.15
C ARG A 109 -13.96 5.29 -10.35
N ALA A 110 -14.53 6.18 -11.16
CA ALA A 110 -13.79 6.82 -12.23
C ALA A 110 -12.83 7.90 -11.66
N PRO A 111 -11.58 7.97 -12.14
CA PRO A 111 -10.68 9.11 -11.91
C PRO A 111 -11.29 10.42 -12.38
N GLY A 112 -10.91 11.55 -11.78
CA GLY A 112 -11.37 12.86 -12.25
C GLY A 112 -11.45 13.98 -11.22
N ALA A 113 -11.37 13.66 -9.93
CA ALA A 113 -11.47 14.65 -8.86
C ALA A 113 -10.39 14.45 -7.81
N ASP A 114 -9.95 15.55 -7.20
CA ASP A 114 -9.01 15.52 -6.10
C ASP A 114 -9.74 15.20 -4.80
N LEU A 115 -9.13 14.37 -3.96
CA LEU A 115 -9.62 14.09 -2.62
C LEU A 115 -9.43 15.31 -1.71
N ASP A 116 -10.41 15.60 -0.86
CA ASP A 116 -10.21 16.51 0.26
C ASP A 116 -9.37 15.80 1.33
N LEU A 117 -8.15 16.31 1.55
CA LEU A 117 -7.20 15.74 2.50
C LEU A 117 -7.28 16.40 3.88
N THR A 118 -8.19 17.36 4.09
CA THR A 118 -8.27 18.16 5.32
C THR A 118 -8.47 17.28 6.55
N GLU A 119 -9.49 16.41 6.53
CA GLU A 119 -9.82 15.55 7.66
C GLU A 119 -8.70 14.54 7.94
N VAL A 120 -8.25 13.78 6.93
CA VAL A 120 -7.19 12.77 7.13
C VAL A 120 -5.86 13.38 7.56
N ARG A 121 -5.61 14.67 7.30
CA ARG A 121 -4.43 15.38 7.81
C ARG A 121 -4.61 15.88 9.24
N ALA A 122 -5.84 16.19 9.65
CA ALA A 122 -6.16 16.60 11.01
C ALA A 122 -6.30 15.41 11.98
N THR A 123 -7.07 14.37 11.63
CA THR A 123 -7.57 13.36 12.60
C THR A 123 -6.80 12.05 12.61
N GLY A 124 -6.43 11.54 11.43
CA GLY A 124 -5.50 10.40 11.23
C GLY A 124 -5.98 9.53 10.10
N ARG A 125 -7.26 9.65 9.87
CA ARG A 125 -8.09 8.69 9.23
C ARG A 125 -9.32 9.43 8.75
N CYS A 126 -9.77 9.13 7.55
CA CYS A 126 -11.02 9.66 7.02
C CYS A 126 -11.67 8.53 6.22
N SER A 127 -12.97 8.29 6.45
CA SER A 127 -13.73 7.31 5.68
C SER A 127 -14.47 8.01 4.55
N LEU A 128 -14.21 7.59 3.32
CA LEU A 128 -14.78 8.09 2.07
C LEU A 128 -15.96 7.24 1.57
N GLY A 129 -16.41 6.29 2.41
CA GLY A 129 -17.61 5.47 2.22
C GLY A 129 -17.49 4.08 2.86
N THR A 130 -18.27 3.11 2.37
CA THR A 130 -18.44 1.78 2.98
C THR A 130 -17.61 0.68 2.30
N GLY A 131 -16.88 1.00 1.23
CA GLY A 131 -16.07 0.05 0.49
C GLY A 131 -14.78 -0.39 1.21
N ARG A 132 -14.18 -1.48 0.74
CA ARG A 132 -13.01 -2.13 1.38
C ARG A 132 -11.71 -1.32 1.37
N TYR A 133 -11.58 -0.32 0.49
CA TYR A 133 -10.43 0.59 0.43
C TYR A 133 -10.87 2.05 0.55
N GLU A 134 -12.01 2.30 1.19
CA GLU A 134 -12.57 3.65 1.29
C GLU A 134 -12.07 4.43 2.51
N THR A 135 -11.12 3.90 3.27
CA THR A 135 -10.54 4.62 4.40
C THR A 135 -9.16 5.16 4.07
N LEU A 136 -8.98 6.48 4.08
CA LEU A 136 -7.66 7.11 4.06
C LEU A 136 -7.00 7.05 5.43
N VAL A 137 -5.68 6.91 5.47
CA VAL A 137 -4.86 6.98 6.68
C VAL A 137 -3.64 7.87 6.43
N CYS A 138 -3.33 8.77 7.36
CA CYS A 138 -2.08 9.54 7.39
C CYS A 138 -1.15 8.96 8.45
N SER A 139 -0.09 8.28 8.03
CA SER A 139 0.83 7.55 8.93
C SER A 139 1.99 8.43 9.45
N GLY A 140 1.95 9.73 9.16
CA GLY A 140 2.96 10.71 9.58
C GLY A 140 3.50 11.51 8.40
N VAL A 141 4.74 11.98 8.55
CA VAL A 141 5.42 12.87 7.59
C VAL A 141 6.76 12.27 7.17
N LEU A 142 7.06 12.37 5.88
CA LEU A 142 8.35 12.03 5.28
C LEU A 142 8.79 13.20 4.38
N ASP A 143 10.01 13.69 4.59
CA ASP A 143 10.56 14.85 3.86
C ASP A 143 9.65 16.09 3.85
N GLY A 144 8.95 16.33 4.97
CA GLY A 144 8.02 17.46 5.13
C GLY A 144 6.63 17.27 4.49
N LEU A 145 6.38 16.13 3.82
CA LEU A 145 5.12 15.82 3.16
C LEU A 145 4.35 14.71 3.89
N PRO A 146 2.99 14.75 3.90
CA PRO A 146 2.19 13.71 4.54
C PRO A 146 2.34 12.37 3.82
N VAL A 147 2.38 11.30 4.60
CA VAL A 147 2.41 9.92 4.12
C VAL A 147 1.02 9.33 4.23
N LEU A 148 0.36 9.18 3.09
CA LEU A 148 -1.02 8.75 2.97
C LEU A 148 -1.11 7.33 2.39
N THR A 149 -2.14 6.61 2.80
CA THR A 149 -2.59 5.39 2.14
C THR A 149 -4.10 5.29 2.21
N PHE A 150 -4.67 4.33 1.50
CA PHE A 150 -6.03 3.86 1.70
C PHE A 150 -6.02 2.40 2.17
N THR A 151 -7.02 2.00 2.96
CA THR A 151 -7.15 0.65 3.52
C THR A 151 -8.60 0.36 3.94
N ALA A 152 -8.80 -0.76 4.63
CA ALA A 152 -10.09 -1.17 5.15
C ALA A 152 -10.59 -0.27 6.31
N PRO A 153 -11.91 -0.11 6.44
CA PRO A 153 -12.50 0.61 7.57
C PRO A 153 -12.43 -0.19 8.88
N TRP A 154 -12.26 -1.50 8.83
CA TRP A 154 -12.16 -2.39 9.99
C TRP A 154 -10.72 -2.66 10.43
N PRO A 155 -10.48 -2.97 11.72
CA PRO A 155 -9.19 -3.46 12.20
C PRO A 155 -8.89 -4.86 11.65
N MET A 156 -7.65 -5.29 11.80
CA MET A 156 -7.24 -6.67 11.53
C MET A 156 -8.08 -7.64 12.39
N PRO A 157 -8.64 -8.73 11.83
CA PRO A 157 -9.40 -9.69 12.60
C PRO A 157 -8.56 -10.33 13.71
N GLU A 158 -9.12 -10.39 14.92
CA GLU A 158 -8.54 -11.12 16.03
C GLU A 158 -8.74 -12.64 15.84
N GLY A 159 -7.74 -13.45 16.19
CA GLY A 159 -7.95 -14.89 16.38
C GLY A 159 -7.87 -15.80 15.16
N GLY A 160 -7.07 -15.46 14.13
CA GLY A 160 -6.49 -16.42 13.16
C GLY A 160 -7.44 -17.29 12.31
N GLY A 161 -8.75 -17.22 12.52
CA GLY A 161 -9.74 -18.06 11.88
C GLY A 161 -10.00 -17.65 10.43
N GLU A 162 -10.22 -18.64 9.58
CA GLU A 162 -10.78 -18.46 8.25
C GLU A 162 -12.23 -17.94 8.40
N GLY A 163 -12.41 -16.62 8.35
CA GLY A 163 -13.75 -16.01 8.30
C GLY A 163 -14.31 -16.03 6.88
N GLY A 164 -15.64 -16.09 6.76
CA GLY A 164 -16.32 -15.99 5.47
C GLY A 164 -16.05 -14.66 4.77
N GLU A 165 -16.44 -14.54 3.49
CA GLU A 165 -16.27 -13.32 2.68
C GLU A 165 -16.92 -12.08 3.30
N GLU A 166 -17.96 -12.28 4.12
CA GLU A 166 -18.70 -11.23 4.82
C GLU A 166 -18.05 -10.81 6.15
N ASP A 167 -17.29 -11.70 6.80
CA ASP A 167 -16.73 -11.48 8.15
C ASP A 167 -15.34 -10.81 8.13
N GLY A 168 -14.76 -10.56 6.95
CA GLY A 168 -13.45 -9.94 6.82
C GLY A 168 -12.30 -10.82 7.32
N GLY A 169 -12.51 -12.14 7.42
CA GLY A 169 -11.52 -13.10 7.89
C GLY A 169 -10.22 -13.11 7.10
N LEU A 170 -9.17 -13.58 7.77
CA LEU A 170 -7.87 -13.76 7.14
C LEU A 170 -7.96 -14.78 6.00
N ARG A 171 -7.24 -14.53 4.91
CA ARG A 171 -7.26 -15.38 3.72
C ARG A 171 -5.87 -15.47 3.08
N PRO A 172 -5.41 -16.67 2.69
CA PRO A 172 -4.13 -16.82 2.03
C PRO A 172 -4.07 -16.04 0.71
N PRO A 173 -3.05 -15.19 0.50
CA PRO A 173 -2.82 -14.57 -0.79
C PRO A 173 -2.39 -15.62 -1.82
N SER A 174 -2.68 -15.37 -3.09
CA SER A 174 -2.19 -16.23 -4.16
C SER A 174 -0.70 -16.01 -4.43
N ALA A 175 -0.08 -17.01 -5.05
CA ALA A 175 1.30 -16.96 -5.53
C ALA A 175 1.56 -15.74 -6.44
N ALA A 176 0.61 -15.44 -7.32
CA ALA A 176 0.71 -14.31 -8.25
C ALA A 176 0.69 -12.97 -7.50
N TYR A 177 -0.16 -12.84 -6.47
CA TYR A 177 -0.23 -11.63 -5.66
C TYR A 177 1.06 -11.42 -4.87
N LEU A 178 1.54 -12.45 -4.15
CA LEU A 178 2.76 -12.37 -3.36
C LEU A 178 3.98 -12.03 -4.21
N ARG A 179 4.06 -12.55 -5.44
CA ARG A 179 5.15 -12.21 -6.38
C ARG A 179 5.26 -10.70 -6.61
N HIS A 180 4.15 -10.01 -6.81
CA HIS A 180 4.17 -8.56 -7.02
C HIS A 180 4.62 -7.81 -5.77
N VAL A 181 4.10 -8.19 -4.59
CA VAL A 181 4.50 -7.55 -3.34
C VAL A 181 5.98 -7.79 -3.05
N ALA A 182 6.45 -9.02 -3.22
CA ALA A 182 7.86 -9.38 -3.04
C ALA A 182 8.76 -8.58 -3.99
N ALA A 183 8.44 -8.55 -5.29
CA ALA A 183 9.22 -7.80 -6.28
C ALA A 183 9.28 -6.30 -5.98
N GLY A 184 8.18 -5.70 -5.52
CA GLY A 184 8.13 -4.30 -5.09
C GLY A 184 9.05 -4.01 -3.89
N LEU A 185 8.96 -4.83 -2.84
CA LEU A 185 9.80 -4.69 -1.64
C LEU A 185 11.28 -4.93 -1.94
N HIS A 186 11.61 -5.90 -2.80
CA HIS A 186 12.99 -6.14 -3.25
C HIS A 186 13.52 -4.95 -4.05
N GLY A 187 12.74 -4.44 -5.00
CA GLY A 187 13.12 -3.31 -5.86
C GLY A 187 13.36 -2.01 -5.08
N ALA A 188 12.81 -1.90 -3.86
CA ALA A 188 13.05 -0.76 -2.99
C ALA A 188 14.46 -0.75 -2.34
N GLY A 189 15.19 -1.87 -2.40
CA GLY A 189 16.63 -1.94 -2.06
C GLY A 189 16.98 -1.90 -0.57
N ALA A 190 16.00 -1.99 0.33
CA ALA A 190 16.23 -1.92 1.78
C ALA A 190 16.34 -3.28 2.48
N TRP A 191 15.92 -4.35 1.82
CA TRP A 191 15.85 -5.69 2.41
C TRP A 191 16.42 -6.73 1.44
N ARG A 192 17.04 -7.76 2.01
CA ARG A 192 17.48 -8.93 1.26
C ARG A 192 16.27 -9.78 0.86
N PRO A 193 16.40 -10.59 -0.21
CA PRO A 193 15.31 -11.46 -0.65
C PRO A 193 14.74 -12.38 0.45
N ALA A 194 15.61 -12.96 1.26
CA ALA A 194 15.21 -13.82 2.38
C ALA A 194 14.45 -13.06 3.48
N GLU A 195 14.79 -11.79 3.73
CA GLU A 195 14.11 -10.95 4.72
C GLU A 195 12.70 -10.59 4.26
N VAL A 196 12.53 -10.25 2.97
CA VAL A 196 11.21 -10.00 2.38
C VAL A 196 10.36 -11.27 2.37
N ALA A 197 10.94 -12.42 2.03
CA ALA A 197 10.21 -13.68 2.02
C ALA A 197 9.73 -14.08 3.42
N ALA A 198 10.59 -13.94 4.44
CA ALA A 198 10.22 -14.19 5.83
C ALA A 198 9.14 -13.21 6.33
N TYR A 199 9.26 -11.92 5.99
CA TYR A 199 8.26 -10.91 6.33
C TYR A 199 6.89 -11.26 5.75
N LEU A 200 6.81 -11.54 4.45
CA LEU A 200 5.55 -11.85 3.78
C LEU A 200 4.93 -13.17 4.26
N ALA A 201 5.73 -14.20 4.49
CA ALA A 201 5.26 -15.47 5.05
C ALA A 201 4.76 -15.32 6.50
N GLY A 202 5.31 -14.36 7.26
CA GLY A 202 4.89 -14.07 8.63
C GLY A 202 3.64 -13.18 8.75
N CYS A 203 3.23 -12.50 7.69
CA CYS A 203 2.05 -11.65 7.72
C CYS A 203 0.76 -12.45 8.00
N PRO A 204 -0.16 -11.96 8.84
CA PRO A 204 -1.45 -12.59 9.06
C PRO A 204 -2.21 -12.83 7.75
N GLY A 205 -2.82 -14.01 7.62
CA GLY A 205 -3.43 -14.51 6.39
C GLY A 205 -2.45 -15.25 5.48
N ALA A 206 -1.17 -14.89 5.45
CA ALA A 206 -0.14 -15.71 4.78
C ALA A 206 0.48 -16.75 5.72
N ALA A 207 0.65 -16.40 7.00
CA ALA A 207 1.16 -17.29 8.04
C ALA A 207 0.36 -18.60 8.11
N GLY A 208 1.07 -19.72 8.17
CA GLY A 208 0.48 -21.07 8.15
C GLY A 208 0.17 -21.62 6.76
N HIS A 209 0.11 -20.76 5.73
CA HIS A 209 -0.13 -21.17 4.34
C HIS A 209 1.09 -21.01 3.42
N TRP A 210 2.01 -20.11 3.78
CA TRP A 210 3.23 -19.82 3.04
C TRP A 210 4.45 -20.00 3.92
N THR A 211 5.47 -20.70 3.42
CA THR A 211 6.80 -20.71 4.04
C THR A 211 7.70 -19.65 3.41
N PRO A 212 8.72 -19.14 4.12
CA PRO A 212 9.70 -18.23 3.54
C PRO A 212 10.35 -18.79 2.28
N GLU A 213 10.63 -20.10 2.22
CA GLU A 213 11.22 -20.75 1.05
C GLU A 213 10.27 -20.73 -0.16
N ALA A 214 8.98 -21.02 0.08
CA ALA A 214 7.96 -20.97 -0.96
C ALA A 214 7.80 -19.55 -1.51
N VAL A 215 7.81 -18.52 -0.65
CA VAL A 215 7.75 -17.11 -1.08
C VAL A 215 9.02 -16.70 -1.84
N ALA A 216 10.20 -17.12 -1.38
CA ALA A 216 11.46 -16.84 -2.06
C ALA A 216 11.49 -17.44 -3.48
N ALA A 217 10.91 -18.63 -3.67
CA ALA A 217 10.80 -19.28 -4.97
C ALA A 217 9.85 -18.56 -5.96
N LEU A 218 8.98 -17.66 -5.50
CA LEU A 218 8.09 -16.88 -6.38
C LEU A 218 8.82 -15.77 -7.13
N SER A 219 9.95 -15.31 -6.58
CA SER A 219 10.70 -14.18 -7.10
C SER A 219 11.74 -14.68 -8.09
N VAL A 220 11.78 -14.08 -9.28
CA VAL A 220 12.91 -14.31 -10.19
C VAL A 220 14.12 -13.61 -9.56
N PRO A 221 15.27 -14.28 -9.41
CA PRO A 221 16.45 -13.65 -8.85
C PRO A 221 16.96 -12.56 -9.81
N THR A 222 16.56 -11.31 -9.57
CA THR A 222 17.33 -10.15 -9.99
C THR A 222 18.39 -9.93 -8.91
N ALA A 223 19.66 -10.14 -9.28
CA ALA A 223 20.77 -9.96 -8.37
C ALA A 223 20.73 -8.54 -7.76
N PRO A 224 20.79 -8.39 -6.43
CA PRO A 224 20.93 -7.08 -5.83
C PRO A 224 22.32 -6.51 -6.16
N THR A 225 22.33 -5.32 -6.75
CA THR A 225 23.52 -4.47 -6.87
C THR A 225 23.76 -3.75 -5.54
N GLY A 226 24.61 -4.33 -4.69
CA GLY A 226 25.13 -3.68 -3.47
C GLY A 226 24.43 -4.05 -2.16
N PRO A 227 25.02 -3.65 -1.01
CA PRO A 227 24.41 -3.88 0.31
C PRO A 227 23.08 -3.10 0.45
N PRO A 228 22.09 -3.64 1.19
CA PRO A 228 20.81 -2.97 1.37
C PRO A 228 20.98 -1.63 2.10
N GLY A 229 20.26 -0.60 1.63
CA GLY A 229 20.18 0.70 2.29
C GLY A 229 19.19 0.71 3.47
N PRO A 230 19.26 1.68 4.38
CA PRO A 230 18.25 1.80 5.44
C PRO A 230 16.89 2.21 4.86
N PRO A 231 15.77 1.61 5.31
CA PRO A 231 14.44 2.06 4.90
C PRO A 231 14.07 3.40 5.55
N SER A 232 13.24 4.18 4.86
CA SER A 232 12.66 5.41 5.41
C SER A 232 11.64 5.10 6.51
N ARG A 233 11.54 6.00 7.48
CA ARG A 233 10.54 5.94 8.56
C ARG A 233 9.82 7.28 8.66
N CYS A 234 8.52 7.22 8.89
CA CYS A 234 7.73 8.42 9.14
C CYS A 234 8.09 9.04 10.49
N ARG A 235 8.03 10.37 10.55
CA ARG A 235 7.96 11.11 11.82
C ARG A 235 6.49 11.41 12.13
N PRO A 236 6.12 11.58 13.40
CA PRO A 236 4.82 12.14 13.75
C PRO A 236 4.58 13.46 13.00
N ASP A 237 3.36 13.70 12.51
CA ASP A 237 3.04 15.00 11.92
C ASP A 237 2.95 16.04 13.04
N PRO A 238 3.77 17.09 13.06
CA PRO A 238 3.71 18.12 14.10
C PRO A 238 2.39 18.89 14.12
N ARG A 239 1.56 18.77 13.07
CA ARG A 239 0.22 19.38 13.00
C ARG A 239 -0.87 18.51 13.64
N ARG A 240 -0.52 17.30 14.09
CA ARG A 240 -1.39 16.37 14.82
C ARG A 240 -1.03 16.44 16.29
N SER A 241 -1.68 17.34 17.02
CA SER A 241 -1.62 17.46 18.47
C SER A 241 -2.66 16.59 19.13
#